data_AF-A0A7Y0R2H9-F1
#
_entry.id   AF-A0A7Y0R2H9-F1
#
_cell.length_a   1.000
_cell.length_b   1.000
_cell.length_c   1.000
_cell.angle_alpha   90.00
_cell.angle_beta   90.00
_cell.angle_gamma   90.00
#
_symmetry.space_group_name_H-M   'P 1'
#
loop_
_entity.id
_entity.type
_entity.pdbx_description
1 polymer ?
#
loop_
_entity_poly.entity_id
_entity_poly.type
_entity_poly.pdbx_seq_one_letter_code
_entity_poly.pdbx_strand_id
1 'polypeptide(L)'
;MNKLIDILNKVGQRKDIMLAVMLLAIVFMMILPLPTALVDVLIGANMSIAVVLLMLAIYITTPLEFSAFPAVLLITTLFRLSLS
;
A
#
# COMPACT_ATOMS: atom_id res chain seq x y z
N MET A 1 10.86 42.28 10.06
CA MET A 1 9.41 42.06 9.84
C MET A 1 9.00 42.17 8.36
N ASN A 2 9.43 43.20 7.62
CA ASN A 2 8.90 43.47 6.26
C ASN A 2 9.36 42.51 5.15
N LYS A 3 10.54 41.87 5.29
CA LYS A 3 11.02 40.87 4.31
C LYS A 3 10.08 39.65 4.17
N LEU A 4 9.41 39.24 5.25
CA LEU A 4 8.47 38.11 5.20
C LEU A 4 7.20 38.45 4.41
N ILE A 5 6.75 39.71 4.51
CA ILE A 5 5.58 40.20 3.77
C ILE A 5 5.92 40.35 2.28
N ASP A 6 7.13 40.79 1.95
CA ASP A 6 7.59 40.87 0.55
C ASP A 6 7.77 39.48 -0.08
N ILE A 7 8.24 38.49 0.68
CA ILE A 7 8.29 37.08 0.23
C ILE A 7 6.86 36.57 -0.03
N LEU A 8 5.91 36.85 0.87
CA LEU A 8 4.50 36.48 0.69
C LEU A 8 3.86 37.13 -0.52
N ASN A 9 4.15 38.40 -0.80
CA ASN A 9 3.55 39.13 -1.92
C ASN A 9 4.17 38.71 -3.28
N LYS A 10 5.47 38.38 -3.30
CA LYS A 10 6.16 37.81 -4.48
C LYS A 10 5.69 36.38 -4.79
N VAL A 11 5.28 35.64 -3.76
CA VAL A 11 4.62 34.33 -3.90
C VAL A 11 3.17 34.48 -4.37
N GLY A 12 2.43 35.51 -3.91
CA GLY A 12 1.05 35.79 -4.33
C GLY A 12 0.88 36.32 -5.75
N GLN A 13 1.86 37.08 -6.29
CA GLN A 13 1.84 37.54 -7.68
C GLN A 13 2.07 36.40 -8.68
N ARG A 14 2.82 35.37 -8.28
CA ARG A 14 2.97 34.14 -9.05
C ARG A 14 1.94 33.14 -8.57
N LYS A 15 0.66 33.42 -8.87
CA LYS A 15 -0.45 32.46 -8.74
C LYS A 15 -0.04 31.08 -9.25
N ASP A 16 0.77 31.03 -10.31
CA ASP A 16 1.32 29.80 -10.87
C ASP A 16 2.21 29.01 -9.91
N ILE A 17 3.04 29.66 -9.08
CA ILE A 17 3.88 28.97 -8.08
C ILE A 17 3.02 28.40 -6.96
N MET A 18 2.02 29.16 -6.49
CA MET A 18 1.09 28.69 -5.48
C MET A 18 0.28 27.49 -5.99
N LEU A 19 -0.18 27.55 -7.24
CA LEU A 19 -0.86 26.44 -7.91
C LEU A 19 0.07 25.24 -8.14
N ALA A 20 1.33 25.47 -8.51
CA ALA A 20 2.33 24.43 -8.70
C ALA A 20 2.64 23.70 -7.39
N VAL A 21 2.85 24.41 -6.28
CA VAL A 21 3.08 23.80 -4.95
C VAL A 21 1.86 23.03 -4.47
N MET A 22 0.66 23.55 -4.71
CA MET A 22 -0.60 22.88 -4.38
C MET A 22 -0.78 21.58 -5.19
N LEU A 23 -0.50 21.60 -6.50
CA LEU A 23 -0.49 20.40 -7.33
C LEU A 23 0.59 19.40 -6.90
N LEU A 24 1.77 19.91 -6.51
CA LEU A 24 2.86 19.10 -5.97
C LEU A 24 2.41 18.37 -4.69
N ALA A 25 1.72 19.05 -3.78
CA ALA A 25 1.17 18.46 -2.56
C ALA A 25 0.09 17.40 -2.84
N ILE A 26 -0.77 17.63 -3.84
CA ILE A 26 -1.82 16.67 -4.25
C ILE A 26 -1.19 15.41 -4.86
N VAL A 27 -0.18 15.56 -5.72
CA VAL A 27 0.61 14.43 -6.24
C VAL A 27 1.33 13.70 -5.10
N PHE A 28 1.90 14.46 -4.16
CA PHE A 28 2.50 13.89 -2.95
C PHE A 28 1.49 13.08 -2.14
N MET A 29 0.22 13.48 -2.07
CA MET A 29 -0.82 12.74 -1.33
C MET A 29 -1.37 11.53 -2.10
N MET A 30 -1.31 11.52 -3.44
CA MET A 30 -1.58 10.32 -4.23
C MET A 30 -0.48 9.25 -4.07
N ILE A 31 0.69 9.69 -3.59
CA ILE A 31 1.84 8.87 -3.23
C ILE A 31 1.86 8.58 -1.71
N LEU A 32 1.34 9.49 -0.86
CA LEU A 32 1.33 9.40 0.60
C LEU A 32 0.10 8.62 1.07
N PRO A 33 0.32 7.47 1.72
CA PRO A 33 -0.08 6.18 1.19
C PRO A 33 -1.15 5.56 2.11
N LEU A 34 -1.63 4.36 1.78
CA LEU A 34 -2.30 3.54 2.79
C LEU A 34 -1.42 3.46 4.06
N PRO A 35 -2.01 3.53 5.28
CA PRO A 35 -1.24 3.44 6.51
C PRO A 35 -0.42 2.14 6.49
N THR A 36 0.90 2.28 6.41
CA THR A 36 1.84 1.15 6.25
C THR A 36 1.59 0.06 7.27
N ALA A 37 1.26 0.45 8.51
CA ALA A 37 0.91 -0.47 9.58
C ALA A 37 -0.24 -1.44 9.22
N LEU A 38 -1.25 -0.99 8.48
CA LEU A 38 -2.39 -1.84 8.11
C LEU A 38 -2.00 -2.79 6.97
N VAL A 39 -1.28 -2.28 5.97
CA VAL A 39 -0.75 -3.09 4.85
C VAL A 39 0.23 -4.15 5.36
N ASP A 40 1.11 -3.79 6.30
CA ASP A 40 2.09 -4.70 6.91
C ASP A 40 1.41 -5.82 7.71
N VAL A 41 0.35 -5.52 8.46
CA VAL A 41 -0.43 -6.53 9.20
C VAL A 41 -1.15 -7.48 8.24
N LEU A 42 -1.77 -6.95 7.18
CA LEU A 42 -2.48 -7.75 6.18
C LEU A 42 -1.51 -8.65 5.38
N ILE A 43 -0.31 -8.15 5.04
CA ILE A 43 0.75 -8.95 4.41
C ILE A 43 1.29 -10.01 5.39
N GLY A 44 1.51 -9.67 6.65
CA GLY A 44 1.96 -10.60 7.68
C GLY A 44 0.97 -11.73 7.95
N ALA A 45 -0.33 -11.43 7.96
CA ALA A 45 -1.39 -12.44 8.08
C ALA A 45 -1.41 -13.39 6.88
N ASN A 46 -1.30 -12.87 5.65
CA ASN A 46 -1.20 -13.70 4.44
C ASN A 46 -0.02 -14.67 4.47
N MET A 47 1.16 -14.19 4.85
CA MET A 47 2.35 -15.04 4.94
C MET A 47 2.20 -16.11 6.01
N SER A 48 1.59 -15.77 7.15
CA SER A 48 1.31 -16.73 8.21
C SER A 48 0.37 -17.85 7.73
N ILE A 49 -0.71 -17.49 7.02
CA ILE A 49 -1.64 -18.45 6.42
C ILE A 49 -0.94 -19.31 5.37
N ALA A 50 -0.10 -18.73 4.51
CA ALA A 50 0.63 -19.47 3.49
C ALA A 50 1.58 -20.53 4.09
N VAL A 51 2.26 -20.23 5.19
CA VAL A 51 3.13 -21.19 5.89
C VAL A 51 2.33 -22.29 6.57
N VAL A 52 1.18 -21.96 7.18
CA VAL A 52 0.27 -22.97 7.75
C VAL A 52 -0.24 -23.91 6.67
N LEU A 53 -0.63 -23.38 5.51
CA LEU A 53 -1.06 -24.18 4.37
C LEU A 53 0.09 -25.03 3.82
N LEU A 54 1.32 -24.51 3.77
CA LEU A 54 2.49 -25.28 3.37
C LEU A 54 2.74 -26.47 4.30
N MET A 55 2.68 -26.24 5.62
CA MET A 55 2.76 -27.34 6.58
C MET A 55 1.62 -28.32 6.35
N LEU A 56 0.38 -27.84 6.23
CA LEU A 56 -0.78 -28.69 5.95
C LEU A 56 -0.54 -29.57 4.70
N ALA A 57 -0.03 -29.01 3.60
CA ALA A 57 0.27 -29.75 2.39
C ALA A 57 1.38 -30.82 2.55
N ILE A 58 2.34 -30.62 3.45
CA ILE A 58 3.38 -31.61 3.78
C ILE A 58 2.80 -32.77 4.62
N TYR A 59 1.78 -32.51 5.44
CA TYR A 59 1.16 -33.51 6.32
C TYR A 59 -0.09 -34.20 5.72
N ILE A 60 -0.72 -33.60 4.70
CA ILE A 60 -1.88 -34.19 4.02
C ILE A 60 -1.47 -35.47 3.27
N THR A 61 -2.17 -36.56 3.56
CA THR A 61 -2.03 -37.87 2.91
C THR A 61 -3.14 -38.17 1.90
N THR A 62 -4.17 -37.32 1.79
CA THR A 62 -5.32 -37.56 0.90
C THR A 62 -5.47 -36.48 -0.20
N PRO A 63 -5.69 -36.86 -1.46
CA PRO A 63 -5.72 -35.94 -2.61
C PRO A 63 -6.91 -34.95 -2.63
N LEU A 64 -7.91 -35.13 -1.76
CA LEU A 64 -9.09 -34.26 -1.69
C LEU A 64 -8.78 -32.87 -1.09
N GLU A 65 -7.82 -32.77 -0.19
CA GLU A 65 -7.38 -31.49 0.39
C GLU A 65 -6.33 -30.79 -0.49
N PHE A 66 -5.68 -31.55 -1.39
CA PHE A 66 -4.68 -31.04 -2.33
C PHE A 66 -5.29 -30.21 -3.47
N SER A 67 -6.57 -30.39 -3.79
CA SER A 67 -7.27 -29.60 -4.83
C SER A 67 -7.75 -28.24 -4.32
N ALA A 68 -8.05 -28.10 -3.03
CA ALA A 68 -8.35 -26.81 -2.40
C ALA A 68 -7.08 -25.97 -2.18
N PHE A 69 -5.93 -26.61 -1.97
CA PHE A 69 -4.67 -25.96 -1.62
C PHE A 69 -4.17 -24.92 -2.66
N PRO A 70 -4.06 -25.22 -3.97
CA PRO A 70 -3.64 -24.24 -4.99
C PRO A 70 -4.59 -23.05 -5.11
N ALA A 71 -5.89 -23.26 -4.94
CA ALA A 71 -6.89 -22.20 -5.01
C ALA A 71 -6.74 -21.22 -3.84
N VAL A 72 -6.53 -21.72 -2.62
CA VAL A 72 -6.31 -20.87 -1.43
C VAL A 72 -4.97 -20.12 -1.51
N LEU A 73 -3.91 -20.76 -2.02
CA LEU A 73 -2.63 -20.09 -2.29
C LEU A 73 -2.72 -19.01 -3.38
N LEU A 74 -3.51 -19.25 -4.44
CA LEU A 74 -3.75 -18.27 -5.49
C LEU A 74 -4.50 -17.04 -4.94
N ILE A 75 -5.56 -17.25 -4.17
CA ILE A 75 -6.36 -16.17 -3.58
C ILE A 75 -5.52 -15.32 -2.61
N THR A 76 -4.71 -15.94 -1.75
CA THR A 76 -3.80 -15.21 -0.83
C THR A 76 -2.73 -14.42 -1.58
N THR A 77 -2.23 -14.95 -2.70
CA THR A 77 -1.28 -14.23 -3.57
C THR A 77 -1.94 -13.03 -4.27
N LEU A 78 -3.19 -13.17 -4.75
CA LEU A 78 -3.95 -12.07 -5.35
C LEU A 78 -4.29 -10.98 -4.33
N PHE A 79 -4.62 -11.35 -3.09
CA PHE A 79 -4.88 -10.38 -2.04
C PHE A 79 -3.63 -9.55 -1.71
N ARG A 80 -2.42 -10.14 -1.78
CA ARG A 80 -1.15 -9.38 -1.74
C ARG A 80 -1.03 -8.40 -2.91
N LEU A 81 -1.27 -8.85 -4.15
CA LEU A 81 -1.16 -8.02 -5.36
C LEU A 81 -2.19 -6.89 -5.43
N SER A 82 -3.34 -7.03 -4.77
CA SER A 82 -4.37 -6.00 -4.70
C SER A 82 -4.08 -4.94 -3.62
N LEU A 83 -3.22 -5.24 -2.65
CA LEU A 83 -2.83 -4.33 -1.56
C LEU A 83 -1.54 -3.56 -1.86
N SER A 84 -0.71 -4.10 -2.75
CA SER A 84 0.49 -3.45 -3.31
C SER A 84 0.15 -2.58 -4.51
#